data_AF-A0A8T3TMK4-F1
#
_entry.id   AF-A0A8T3TMK4-F1
#
_cell.length_a   1.000
_cell.length_b   1.000
_cell.length_c   1.000
_cell.angle_alpha   90.00
_cell.angle_beta   90.00
_cell.angle_gamma   90.00
#
_symmetry.space_group_name_H-M   'P 1'
#
loop_
_entity.id
_entity.type
_entity.pdbx_description
1 polymer ?
#
loop_
_entity_poly.entity_id
_entity_poly.type
_entity_poly.pdbx_seq_one_letter_code
_entity_poly.pdbx_strand_id
1 'polypeptide(L)'
;MHRAMTLLALATLVMAACTTADLPASGSADPAATPGVEPWPSAPETDDRPLDQAVAESVEQLVTTLAMRSVDADALDVVAASGDARLAWVVSDMLRFVADARTEEALVDAFTDLTGIDPRSDDRFGSFPWIAATNLLLAWDLPAPPDYRATKAKLFVAFEPGWEPFFADVDSRIDWRFVSWGGVFIDDSTSGGGRPCSRGCIPALDDPALTAAAQGNWYADDRTVFGIVVNDEAVAFPKHQMEVHEMVNITIGGRRIGMPYCTLCGAAQAYLTDAVLDGVETPVLRTSGLLSRSNKVMYDLVTQSVFNTFTGRALSGPLEDIGLVLEQATVVVSTWGEWKEAHPDTRIVAEDGGIGRSYPDDPLDGRDDFGPIFPIGQPDSRLPAQAAVVGVIGPDGRPMAFAAEQAADELAAGRAVMLNGVTLMTDGGGLRAWGADGAEIASHEAFWFAWSQFHPETALWTPLGQ
;
A
#
# COMPACT_ATOMS: atom_id res chain seq x y z
N MET A 1 -5.44 -61.49 -15.67
CA MET A 1 -4.29 -61.08 -14.82
C MET A 1 -4.04 -59.59 -15.10
N HIS A 2 -4.92 -58.68 -14.65
CA HIS A 2 -4.80 -57.88 -13.42
C HIS A 2 -3.42 -57.26 -13.17
N ARG A 3 -3.30 -55.96 -13.47
CA ARG A 3 -2.53 -54.90 -12.75
C ARG A 3 -2.91 -53.56 -13.38
N ALA A 4 -3.85 -52.85 -12.75
CA ALA A 4 -3.63 -51.75 -11.79
C ALA A 4 -3.30 -50.43 -12.51
N MET A 5 -4.34 -49.64 -12.71
CA MET A 5 -4.33 -48.30 -13.28
C MET A 5 -4.35 -47.31 -12.11
N THR A 6 -3.33 -46.46 -11.99
CA THR A 6 -3.29 -45.34 -11.05
C THR A 6 -3.41 -44.07 -11.88
N LEU A 7 -4.56 -43.39 -11.77
CA LEU A 7 -4.81 -42.10 -12.41
C LEU A 7 -4.27 -40.98 -11.51
N LEU A 8 -3.23 -40.29 -11.98
CA LEU A 8 -2.77 -39.01 -11.45
C LEU A 8 -3.49 -37.92 -12.25
N ALA A 9 -4.39 -37.17 -11.61
CA ALA A 9 -5.02 -36.00 -12.23
C ALA A 9 -4.05 -34.82 -12.17
N LEU A 10 -3.54 -34.39 -13.33
CA LEU A 10 -2.80 -33.15 -13.50
C LEU A 10 -3.82 -32.00 -13.62
N ALA A 11 -3.75 -31.03 -12.71
CA ALA A 11 -4.45 -29.76 -12.84
C ALA A 11 -3.75 -28.90 -13.91
N THR A 12 -4.46 -28.58 -14.99
CA THR A 12 -3.98 -27.70 -16.06
C THR A 12 -4.14 -26.24 -15.67
N LEU A 13 -3.00 -25.55 -15.55
CA LEU A 13 -2.89 -24.08 -15.49
C LEU A 13 -3.28 -23.50 -16.86
N VAL A 14 -4.27 -22.62 -16.91
CA VAL A 14 -4.60 -21.88 -18.15
C VAL A 14 -3.74 -20.63 -18.20
N MET A 15 -2.75 -20.61 -19.10
CA MET A 15 -2.08 -19.40 -19.53
C MET A 15 -2.90 -18.76 -20.65
N ALA A 16 -3.40 -17.54 -20.44
CA ALA A 16 -3.97 -16.72 -21.51
C ALA A 16 -2.83 -15.95 -22.18
N ALA A 17 -2.65 -16.20 -23.48
CA ALA A 17 -1.63 -15.61 -24.33
C ALA A 17 -2.01 -14.18 -24.74
N CYS A 18 -1.04 -13.27 -24.68
CA CYS A 18 -1.13 -11.90 -25.20
C CYS A 18 -1.13 -11.91 -26.74
N THR A 19 -2.10 -11.25 -27.36
CA THR A 19 -2.03 -10.85 -28.77
C THR A 19 -1.74 -9.35 -28.83
N THR A 20 -0.62 -9.01 -29.44
CA THR A 20 -0.19 -7.64 -29.76
C THR A 20 -1.14 -7.00 -30.75
N ALA A 21 -1.80 -5.90 -30.36
CA ALA A 21 -2.47 -4.99 -31.27
C ALA A 21 -1.66 -3.69 -31.33
N ASP A 22 -1.22 -3.31 -32.53
CA ASP A 22 -0.50 -2.07 -32.81
C ASP A 22 -1.37 -0.84 -32.48
N LEU A 23 -0.90 0.03 -31.59
CA LEU A 23 -1.51 1.32 -31.28
C LEU A 23 -1.02 2.40 -32.27
N PRO A 24 -1.90 3.27 -32.80
CA PRO A 24 -1.50 4.33 -33.70
C PRO A 24 -0.81 5.48 -32.95
N ALA A 25 0.29 5.98 -33.51
CA ALA A 25 1.00 7.17 -33.03
C ALA A 25 0.08 8.40 -33.05
N SER A 26 -0.03 9.12 -31.92
CA SER A 26 -0.77 10.37 -31.85
C SER A 26 0.10 11.54 -31.36
N GLY A 27 -0.02 12.64 -32.12
CA GLY A 27 0.19 14.06 -31.84
C GLY A 27 1.08 14.52 -30.69
N SER A 28 2.07 15.33 -31.04
CA SER A 28 2.78 16.23 -30.13
C SER A 28 1.81 17.18 -29.41
N ALA A 29 1.61 16.97 -28.11
CA ALA A 29 0.99 17.94 -27.21
C ALA A 29 2.08 18.67 -26.41
N ASP A 30 1.87 19.96 -26.22
CA ASP A 30 2.75 20.90 -25.51
C ASP A 30 2.76 20.56 -24.00
N PRO A 31 3.91 20.23 -23.38
CA PRO A 31 3.97 19.72 -21.99
C PRO A 31 3.66 20.78 -20.91
N ALA A 32 3.39 22.03 -21.29
CA ALA A 32 3.19 23.15 -20.36
C ALA A 32 1.73 23.62 -20.20
N ALA A 33 0.75 22.93 -20.79
CA ALA A 33 -0.67 23.23 -20.58
C ALA A 33 -1.31 22.14 -19.71
N THR A 34 -1.53 22.41 -18.42
CA THR A 34 -2.40 21.59 -17.59
C THR A 34 -3.80 21.66 -18.18
N PRO A 35 -4.35 20.58 -18.79
CA PRO A 35 -5.75 20.58 -19.17
C PRO A 35 -6.56 20.77 -17.88
N GLY A 36 -7.59 21.61 -17.90
CA GLY A 36 -8.47 21.76 -16.75
C GLY A 36 -9.00 20.40 -16.36
N VAL A 37 -8.56 19.87 -15.21
CA VAL A 37 -9.06 18.61 -14.68
C VAL A 37 -10.54 18.85 -14.39
N GLU A 38 -11.43 18.18 -15.12
CA GLU A 38 -12.86 18.26 -14.85
C GLU A 38 -13.10 17.92 -13.37
N PRO A 39 -13.95 18.68 -12.67
CA PRO A 39 -14.19 18.48 -11.25
C PRO A 39 -14.81 17.11 -11.00
N TRP A 40 -14.49 16.50 -9.85
CA TRP A 40 -15.17 15.30 -9.38
C TRP A 40 -16.66 15.60 -9.14
N PRO A 41 -17.57 14.63 -9.35
CA PRO A 41 -18.98 14.82 -9.09
C PRO A 41 -19.23 15.14 -7.61
N SER A 42 -20.27 15.91 -7.33
CA SER A 42 -20.66 16.19 -5.94
C SER A 42 -21.14 14.92 -5.24
N ALA A 43 -20.86 14.82 -3.95
CA ALA A 43 -21.34 13.71 -3.12
C ALA A 43 -22.87 13.68 -3.09
N PRO A 44 -23.50 12.49 -3.07
CA PRO A 44 -24.93 12.37 -2.83
C PRO A 44 -25.28 12.87 -1.41
N GLU A 45 -26.50 13.35 -1.23
CA GLU A 45 -27.00 13.71 0.09
C GLU A 45 -27.12 12.46 0.97
N THR A 46 -26.71 12.58 2.23
CA THR A 46 -26.83 11.53 3.25
C THR A 46 -27.38 12.12 4.54
N ASP A 47 -27.97 11.27 5.36
CA ASP A 47 -28.35 11.61 6.73
C ASP A 47 -27.85 10.56 7.74
N ASP A 48 -28.04 10.82 9.03
CA ASP A 48 -27.60 9.94 10.12
C ASP A 48 -28.73 9.02 10.62
N ARG A 49 -29.82 8.86 9.84
CA ARG A 49 -30.96 8.07 10.29
C ARG A 49 -30.59 6.58 10.37
N PRO A 50 -31.19 5.79 11.27
CA PRO A 50 -31.06 4.33 11.24
C PRO A 50 -31.60 3.75 9.93
N LEU A 51 -31.06 2.62 9.49
CA LEU A 51 -31.63 1.89 8.35
C LEU A 51 -33.04 1.40 8.70
N ASP A 52 -33.94 1.43 7.71
CA ASP A 52 -35.23 0.76 7.83
C ASP A 52 -35.00 -0.74 8.05
N GLN A 53 -35.83 -1.37 8.89
CA GLN A 53 -35.61 -2.77 9.29
C GLN A 53 -35.47 -3.72 8.10
N ALA A 54 -36.32 -3.57 7.07
CA ALA A 54 -36.24 -4.39 5.86
C ALA A 54 -34.91 -4.21 5.12
N VAL A 55 -34.39 -2.98 5.06
CA VAL A 55 -33.11 -2.67 4.41
C VAL A 55 -31.96 -3.30 5.21
N ALA A 56 -31.97 -3.17 6.54
CA ALA A 56 -30.96 -3.79 7.39
C ALA A 56 -30.95 -5.33 7.27
N GLU A 57 -32.12 -5.96 7.23
CA GLU A 57 -32.26 -7.41 7.01
C GLU A 57 -31.76 -7.82 5.62
N SER A 58 -32.02 -7.01 4.58
CA SER A 58 -31.50 -7.27 3.23
C SER A 58 -29.98 -7.11 3.13
N VAL A 59 -29.37 -6.13 3.80
CA VAL A 59 -27.89 -6.02 3.89
C VAL A 59 -27.28 -7.26 4.51
N GLU A 60 -27.86 -7.75 5.61
CA GLU A 60 -27.43 -8.98 6.28
C GLU A 60 -27.54 -10.21 5.39
N GLN A 61 -28.63 -10.32 4.63
CA GLN A 61 -28.85 -11.38 3.66
C GLN A 61 -27.80 -11.33 2.53
N LEU A 62 -27.53 -10.16 1.95
CA LEU A 62 -26.55 -9.98 0.88
C LEU A 62 -25.15 -10.44 1.29
N VAL A 63 -24.68 -9.97 2.44
CA VAL A 63 -23.34 -10.33 2.94
C VAL A 63 -23.25 -11.83 3.23
N THR A 64 -24.30 -12.40 3.82
CA THR A 64 -24.37 -13.84 4.11
C THR A 64 -24.34 -14.67 2.83
N THR A 65 -25.12 -14.28 1.80
CA THR A 65 -25.12 -15.01 0.53
C THR A 65 -23.80 -14.86 -0.22
N LEU A 66 -23.16 -13.69 -0.17
CA LEU A 66 -21.89 -13.48 -0.87
C LEU A 66 -20.77 -14.32 -0.26
N ALA A 67 -20.76 -14.50 1.06
CA ALA A 67 -19.88 -15.46 1.72
C ALA A 67 -20.08 -16.90 1.20
N MET A 68 -21.30 -17.23 0.74
CA MET A 68 -21.64 -18.50 0.07
C MET A 68 -21.46 -18.47 -1.46
N ARG A 69 -20.82 -17.43 -2.00
CA ARG A 69 -20.54 -17.22 -3.44
C ARG A 69 -21.79 -17.00 -4.30
N SER A 70 -22.82 -16.37 -3.75
CA SER A 70 -24.01 -15.93 -4.49
C SER A 70 -24.47 -14.54 -4.05
N VAL A 71 -25.24 -13.84 -4.86
CA VAL A 71 -25.89 -12.58 -4.46
C VAL A 71 -27.39 -12.77 -4.54
N ASP A 72 -28.10 -12.40 -3.47
CA ASP A 72 -29.56 -12.43 -3.43
C ASP A 72 -30.13 -11.20 -4.15
N ALA A 73 -30.77 -11.44 -5.30
CA ALA A 73 -31.27 -10.36 -6.14
C ALA A 73 -32.40 -9.56 -5.48
N ASP A 74 -33.32 -10.23 -4.77
CA ASP A 74 -34.43 -9.56 -4.10
C ASP A 74 -33.91 -8.67 -2.96
N ALA A 75 -32.90 -9.13 -2.22
CA ALA A 75 -32.26 -8.32 -1.19
C ALA A 75 -31.48 -7.14 -1.80
N LEU A 76 -30.84 -7.31 -2.96
CA LEU A 76 -30.13 -6.24 -3.65
C LEU A 76 -31.11 -5.15 -4.12
N ASP A 77 -32.26 -5.54 -4.67
CA ASP A 77 -33.31 -4.62 -5.10
C ASP A 77 -33.85 -3.79 -3.93
N VAL A 78 -34.05 -4.41 -2.75
CA VAL A 78 -34.47 -3.70 -1.53
C VAL A 78 -33.42 -2.68 -1.09
N VAL A 79 -32.13 -3.05 -1.14
CA VAL A 79 -31.02 -2.14 -0.81
C VAL A 79 -30.96 -0.98 -1.79
N ALA A 80 -30.97 -1.25 -3.10
CA ALA A 80 -30.92 -0.22 -4.14
C ALA A 80 -32.10 0.77 -4.04
N ALA A 81 -33.31 0.26 -3.84
CA ALA A 81 -34.52 1.08 -3.74
C ALA A 81 -34.60 1.93 -2.46
N SER A 82 -33.73 1.71 -1.48
CA SER A 82 -33.70 2.50 -0.24
C SER A 82 -33.28 3.96 -0.47
N GLY A 83 -32.48 4.22 -1.51
CA GLY A 83 -31.87 5.53 -1.76
C GLY A 83 -30.85 5.96 -0.70
N ASP A 84 -30.45 5.08 0.21
CA ASP A 84 -29.46 5.39 1.23
C ASP A 84 -28.04 5.24 0.68
N ALA A 85 -27.48 6.35 0.18
CA ALA A 85 -26.17 6.35 -0.47
C ALA A 85 -25.06 5.73 0.38
N ARG A 86 -25.17 5.72 1.72
CA ARG A 86 -24.16 5.10 2.60
C ARG A 86 -23.99 3.61 2.31
N LEU A 87 -25.05 2.93 1.87
CA LEU A 87 -25.01 1.50 1.51
C LEU A 87 -24.15 1.21 0.26
N ALA A 88 -23.76 2.23 -0.50
CA ALA A 88 -22.84 2.09 -1.62
C ALA A 88 -21.46 1.56 -1.17
N TRP A 89 -21.07 1.77 0.09
CA TRP A 89 -19.89 1.14 0.69
C TRP A 89 -19.98 -0.39 0.71
N VAL A 90 -21.13 -0.94 1.11
CA VAL A 90 -21.37 -2.40 1.12
C VAL A 90 -21.34 -2.94 -0.30
N VAL A 91 -22.01 -2.26 -1.25
CA VAL A 91 -22.01 -2.65 -2.67
C VAL A 91 -20.60 -2.64 -3.25
N SER A 92 -19.80 -1.61 -2.93
CA SER A 92 -18.40 -1.53 -3.37
C SER A 92 -17.54 -2.67 -2.81
N ASP A 93 -17.72 -3.01 -1.52
CA ASP A 93 -17.04 -4.16 -0.94
C ASP A 93 -17.44 -5.47 -1.65
N MET A 94 -18.72 -5.65 -1.99
CA MET A 94 -19.18 -6.82 -2.73
C MET A 94 -18.56 -6.91 -4.12
N LEU A 95 -18.44 -5.78 -4.84
CA LEU A 95 -17.77 -5.70 -6.15
C LEU A 95 -16.33 -6.24 -6.10
N ARG A 96 -15.65 -6.17 -4.95
CA ARG A 96 -14.29 -6.69 -4.79
C ARG A 96 -14.19 -8.22 -4.83
N PHE A 97 -15.26 -8.93 -4.44
CA PHE A 97 -15.26 -10.38 -4.23
C PHE A 97 -16.07 -11.17 -5.27
N VAL A 98 -16.87 -10.49 -6.09
CA VAL A 98 -17.56 -11.11 -7.24
C VAL A 98 -16.64 -11.20 -8.44
N ALA A 99 -16.90 -12.18 -9.32
CA ALA A 99 -16.11 -12.38 -10.53
C ALA A 99 -16.96 -12.64 -11.78
N ASP A 100 -18.29 -12.78 -11.64
CA ASP A 100 -19.18 -12.98 -12.78
C ASP A 100 -19.80 -11.65 -13.24
N ALA A 101 -19.79 -11.44 -14.56
CA ALA A 101 -20.18 -10.16 -15.16
C ALA A 101 -21.63 -9.75 -14.87
N ARG A 102 -22.54 -10.71 -14.70
CA ARG A 102 -23.95 -10.41 -14.46
C ARG A 102 -24.17 -9.86 -13.06
N THR A 103 -23.55 -10.49 -12.05
CA THR A 103 -23.61 -10.00 -10.68
C THR A 103 -22.88 -8.67 -10.54
N GLU A 104 -21.75 -8.50 -11.21
CA GLU A 104 -21.04 -7.21 -11.26
C GLU A 104 -21.93 -6.11 -11.85
N GLU A 105 -22.59 -6.35 -12.99
CA GLU A 105 -23.52 -5.40 -13.62
C GLU A 105 -24.65 -5.01 -12.66
N ALA A 106 -25.28 -5.98 -11.99
CA ALA A 106 -26.34 -5.73 -11.03
C ALA A 106 -25.86 -4.90 -9.81
N LEU A 107 -24.64 -5.16 -9.32
CA LEU A 107 -24.06 -4.37 -8.22
C LEU A 107 -23.72 -2.95 -8.67
N VAL A 108 -23.26 -2.76 -9.90
CA VAL A 108 -23.00 -1.41 -10.45
C VAL A 108 -24.29 -0.63 -10.64
N ASP A 109 -25.35 -1.28 -11.11
CA ASP A 109 -26.66 -0.64 -11.24
C ASP A 109 -27.21 -0.26 -9.85
N ALA A 110 -27.08 -1.14 -8.85
CA ALA A 110 -27.44 -0.82 -7.47
C ALA A 110 -26.60 0.35 -6.89
N PHE A 111 -25.30 0.41 -7.18
CA PHE A 111 -24.47 1.56 -6.80
C PHE A 111 -24.98 2.85 -7.45
N THR A 112 -25.38 2.77 -8.72
CA THR A 112 -25.94 3.91 -9.47
C THR A 112 -27.25 4.38 -8.86
N ASP A 113 -28.15 3.46 -8.50
CA ASP A 113 -29.43 3.79 -7.86
C ASP A 113 -29.24 4.45 -6.49
N LEU A 114 -28.25 3.99 -5.72
CA LEU A 114 -27.93 4.54 -4.40
C LEU A 114 -27.28 5.93 -4.46
N THR A 115 -26.46 6.20 -5.48
CA THR A 115 -25.59 7.40 -5.52
C THR A 115 -25.99 8.43 -6.58
N GLY A 116 -26.79 8.01 -7.56
CA GLY A 116 -27.11 8.79 -8.76
C GLY A 116 -25.96 8.88 -9.78
N ILE A 117 -24.85 8.18 -9.57
CA ILE A 117 -23.67 8.22 -10.42
C ILE A 117 -23.33 6.82 -10.93
N ASP A 118 -23.26 6.66 -12.25
CA ASP A 118 -22.77 5.43 -12.87
C ASP A 118 -21.23 5.44 -12.91
N PRO A 119 -20.54 4.57 -12.15
CA PRO A 119 -19.08 4.55 -12.08
C PRO A 119 -18.43 4.11 -13.41
N ARG A 120 -19.19 3.54 -14.36
CA ARG A 120 -18.71 3.15 -15.71
C ARG A 120 -18.70 4.32 -16.69
N SER A 121 -19.34 5.43 -16.35
CA SER A 121 -19.53 6.56 -17.27
C SER A 121 -18.28 7.41 -17.48
N ASP A 122 -17.26 7.22 -16.64
CA ASP A 122 -16.07 8.07 -16.61
C ASP A 122 -14.82 7.31 -16.17
N ASP A 123 -13.91 7.07 -17.12
CA ASP A 123 -12.68 6.32 -16.89
C ASP A 123 -11.72 7.00 -15.89
N ARG A 124 -11.90 8.29 -15.59
CA ARG A 124 -11.07 9.02 -14.60
C ARG A 124 -11.18 8.42 -13.20
N PHE A 125 -12.31 7.80 -12.87
CA PHE A 125 -12.51 7.17 -11.58
C PHE A 125 -11.86 5.78 -11.51
N GLY A 126 -11.52 5.19 -12.66
CA GLY A 126 -10.85 3.90 -12.79
C GLY A 126 -11.50 3.03 -13.85
N SER A 127 -10.72 2.16 -14.50
CA SER A 127 -11.21 1.32 -15.59
C SER A 127 -11.94 0.05 -15.14
N PHE A 128 -11.98 -0.21 -13.83
CA PHE A 128 -12.71 -1.34 -13.24
C PHE A 128 -13.83 -0.80 -12.34
N PRO A 129 -15.06 -1.36 -12.41
CA PRO A 129 -16.20 -0.81 -11.66
C PRO A 129 -15.96 -0.70 -10.15
N TRP A 130 -15.29 -1.69 -9.56
CA TRP A 130 -14.89 -1.64 -8.15
C TRP A 130 -13.97 -0.45 -7.83
N ILE A 131 -12.97 -0.19 -8.69
CA ILE A 131 -12.03 0.91 -8.49
C ILE A 131 -12.75 2.24 -8.61
N ALA A 132 -13.56 2.41 -9.66
CA ALA A 132 -14.35 3.60 -9.90
C ALA A 132 -15.32 3.91 -8.75
N ALA A 133 -16.11 2.92 -8.33
CA ALA A 133 -17.03 3.05 -7.20
C ALA A 133 -16.28 3.44 -5.91
N THR A 134 -15.21 2.73 -5.57
CA THR A 134 -14.46 3.01 -4.33
C THR A 134 -13.78 4.37 -4.36
N ASN A 135 -13.21 4.79 -5.49
CA ASN A 135 -12.60 6.12 -5.63
C ASN A 135 -13.62 7.24 -5.40
N LEU A 136 -14.82 7.12 -5.96
CA LEU A 136 -15.92 8.08 -5.71
C LEU A 136 -16.26 8.16 -4.22
N LEU A 137 -16.48 7.01 -3.58
CA LEU A 137 -16.81 6.96 -2.15
C LEU A 137 -15.71 7.56 -1.26
N LEU A 138 -14.44 7.31 -1.59
CA LEU A 138 -13.28 7.90 -0.91
C LEU A 138 -13.20 9.42 -1.12
N ALA A 139 -13.41 9.90 -2.34
CA ALA A 139 -13.35 11.32 -2.66
C ALA A 139 -14.49 12.12 -2.03
N TRP A 140 -15.66 11.51 -1.89
CA TRP A 140 -16.79 12.10 -1.19
C TRP A 140 -16.65 12.09 0.34
N ASP A 141 -15.68 11.36 0.89
CA ASP A 141 -15.62 11.00 2.32
C ASP A 141 -16.99 10.53 2.82
N LEU A 142 -17.65 9.69 2.02
CA LEU A 142 -19.06 9.34 2.25
C LEU A 142 -19.22 8.67 3.63
N PRO A 143 -20.19 9.07 4.46
CA PRO A 143 -20.44 8.42 5.74
C PRO A 143 -20.70 6.91 5.58
N ALA A 144 -20.17 6.12 6.50
CA ALA A 144 -20.48 4.69 6.56
C ALA A 144 -21.95 4.48 6.99
N PRO A 145 -22.60 3.39 6.54
CA PRO A 145 -23.90 3.02 7.08
C PRO A 145 -23.74 2.52 8.54
N PRO A 146 -24.83 2.49 9.32
CA PRO A 146 -24.81 1.88 10.65
C PRO A 146 -24.21 0.46 10.63
N ASP A 147 -23.45 0.12 11.67
CA ASP A 147 -22.82 -1.19 11.86
C ASP A 147 -21.88 -1.66 10.74
N TYR A 148 -21.42 -0.77 9.86
CA TYR A 148 -20.61 -1.11 8.69
C TYR A 148 -19.38 -1.96 8.99
N ARG A 149 -18.66 -1.72 10.10
CA ARG A 149 -17.53 -2.59 10.51
C ARG A 149 -17.97 -4.04 10.65
N ALA A 150 -19.08 -4.28 11.35
CA ALA A 150 -19.59 -5.63 11.61
C ALA A 150 -20.08 -6.29 10.31
N THR A 151 -20.73 -5.53 9.42
CA THR A 151 -21.13 -5.97 8.08
C THR A 151 -19.91 -6.37 7.25
N LYS A 152 -18.89 -5.50 7.19
CA LYS A 152 -17.63 -5.75 6.47
C LYS A 152 -16.89 -6.96 7.03
N ALA A 153 -16.85 -7.12 8.36
CA ALA A 153 -16.24 -8.27 9.02
C ALA A 153 -16.82 -9.60 8.52
N LYS A 154 -18.16 -9.72 8.41
CA LYS A 154 -18.83 -10.94 7.93
C LYS A 154 -18.39 -11.32 6.52
N LEU A 155 -18.17 -10.34 5.65
CA LEU A 155 -17.66 -10.56 4.30
C LEU A 155 -16.18 -10.94 4.32
N PHE A 156 -15.34 -10.10 4.93
CA PHE A 156 -13.89 -10.24 4.86
C PHE A 156 -13.38 -11.50 5.58
N VAL A 157 -13.89 -11.77 6.80
CA VAL A 157 -13.47 -12.93 7.62
C VAL A 157 -13.93 -14.25 7.01
N ALA A 158 -15.02 -14.27 6.23
CA ALA A 158 -15.43 -15.46 5.50
C ALA A 158 -14.42 -15.87 4.40
N PHE A 159 -13.63 -14.92 3.90
CA PHE A 159 -12.60 -15.17 2.90
C PHE A 159 -11.23 -15.39 3.53
N GLU A 160 -10.88 -14.59 4.54
CA GLU A 160 -9.65 -14.74 5.32
C GLU A 160 -9.92 -14.64 6.82
N PRO A 161 -10.03 -15.78 7.51
CA PRO A 161 -10.23 -15.81 8.96
C PRO A 161 -9.15 -15.08 9.77
N GLY A 162 -7.93 -14.94 9.24
CA GLY A 162 -6.84 -14.24 9.91
C GLY A 162 -7.06 -12.74 10.13
N TRP A 163 -8.08 -12.13 9.51
CA TRP A 163 -8.47 -10.74 9.77
C TRP A 163 -9.41 -10.57 10.98
N GLU A 164 -9.91 -11.66 11.57
CA GLU A 164 -10.82 -11.60 12.72
C GLU A 164 -10.29 -10.72 13.87
N PRO A 165 -9.01 -10.82 14.28
CA PRO A 165 -8.50 -9.99 15.38
C PRO A 165 -8.60 -8.49 15.09
N PHE A 166 -8.48 -8.10 13.81
CA PHE A 166 -8.55 -6.70 13.41
C PHE A 166 -9.98 -6.16 13.53
N PHE A 167 -10.97 -6.94 13.08
CA PHE A 167 -12.39 -6.55 13.16
C PHE A 167 -13.01 -6.70 14.55
N ALA A 168 -12.47 -7.61 15.36
CA ALA A 168 -12.91 -7.87 16.73
C ALA A 168 -12.59 -6.70 17.67
N ASP A 169 -11.53 -5.94 17.37
CA ASP A 169 -11.21 -4.71 18.07
C ASP A 169 -12.19 -3.59 17.69
N VAL A 170 -13.16 -3.39 18.58
CA VAL A 170 -14.24 -2.44 18.36
C VAL A 170 -13.83 -1.00 18.58
N ASP A 171 -12.74 -0.79 19.31
CA ASP A 171 -12.20 0.51 19.70
C ASP A 171 -11.04 0.94 18.78
N SER A 172 -10.68 0.09 17.81
CA SER A 172 -9.66 0.38 16.80
C SER A 172 -9.90 1.70 16.09
N ARG A 173 -8.80 2.40 15.78
CA ARG A 173 -8.76 3.63 14.98
C ARG A 173 -8.78 3.37 13.47
N ILE A 174 -9.02 2.14 13.05
CA ILE A 174 -9.09 1.78 11.64
C ILE A 174 -10.37 2.36 11.05
N ASP A 175 -10.24 3.26 10.07
CA ASP A 175 -11.38 3.64 9.23
C ASP A 175 -11.64 2.54 8.19
N TRP A 176 -12.60 1.68 8.51
CA TRP A 176 -12.97 0.53 7.67
C TRP A 176 -13.55 0.91 6.31
N ARG A 177 -13.92 2.18 6.09
CA ARG A 177 -14.30 2.69 4.75
C ARG A 177 -13.12 2.66 3.80
N PHE A 178 -11.92 2.94 4.29
CA PHE A 178 -10.73 3.05 3.44
C PHE A 178 -10.06 1.70 3.19
N VAL A 179 -10.44 0.67 3.93
CA VAL A 179 -9.78 -0.64 3.89
C VAL A 179 -10.42 -1.55 2.83
N SER A 180 -9.59 -2.16 2.00
CA SER A 180 -9.99 -3.17 1.02
C SER A 180 -8.97 -4.29 0.92
N TRP A 181 -9.33 -5.38 0.23
CA TRP A 181 -8.41 -6.51 0.01
C TRP A 181 -7.48 -6.28 -1.19
N GLY A 182 -6.17 -6.36 -0.95
CA GLY A 182 -5.13 -6.21 -1.97
C GLY A 182 -4.92 -7.41 -2.90
N GLY A 183 -5.69 -8.49 -2.73
CA GLY A 183 -5.60 -9.69 -3.58
C GLY A 183 -4.59 -10.74 -3.11
N VAL A 184 -3.93 -10.51 -1.98
CA VAL A 184 -3.05 -11.48 -1.30
C VAL A 184 -3.55 -11.72 0.12
N PHE A 185 -3.31 -12.91 0.66
CA PHE A 185 -3.74 -13.24 2.01
C PHE A 185 -2.75 -12.73 3.07
N ILE A 186 -3.17 -12.78 4.33
CA ILE A 186 -2.34 -12.45 5.48
C ILE A 186 -1.10 -13.35 5.55
N ASP A 187 0.06 -12.77 5.86
CA ASP A 187 1.27 -13.52 6.17
C ASP A 187 1.32 -13.84 7.67
N ASP A 188 0.77 -15.00 8.04
CA ASP A 188 0.75 -15.52 9.40
C ASP A 188 2.00 -16.36 9.74
N SER A 189 3.06 -16.28 8.92
CA SER A 189 4.23 -17.13 9.08
C SER A 189 5.02 -16.79 10.35
N THR A 190 5.13 -17.79 11.24
CA THR A 190 5.87 -17.69 12.51
C THR A 190 7.35 -18.06 12.40
N SER A 191 7.86 -18.31 11.19
CA SER A 191 9.26 -18.70 10.98
C SER A 191 9.87 -18.02 9.76
N GLY A 192 11.05 -17.43 9.95
CA GLY A 192 11.84 -16.74 8.93
C GLY A 192 12.40 -17.62 7.81
N GLY A 193 11.92 -18.85 7.65
CA GLY A 193 12.47 -19.83 6.71
C GLY A 193 11.96 -19.72 5.27
N GLY A 194 11.34 -18.60 4.90
CA GLY A 194 10.83 -18.40 3.53
C GLY A 194 9.83 -19.47 3.09
N ARG A 195 9.04 -20.04 4.02
CA ARG A 195 8.05 -21.07 3.68
C ARG A 195 7.10 -20.51 2.61
N PRO A 196 6.77 -21.30 1.58
CA PRO A 196 5.83 -20.85 0.56
C PRO A 196 4.50 -20.48 1.21
N CYS A 197 4.02 -19.29 0.88
CA CYS A 197 2.67 -18.82 1.18
C CYS A 197 1.64 -19.72 0.49
N SER A 198 1.26 -20.83 1.14
CA SER A 198 0.41 -21.87 0.55
C SER A 198 -0.97 -21.37 0.15
N ARG A 199 -1.44 -20.28 0.78
CA ARG A 199 -2.70 -19.62 0.46
C ARG A 199 -2.55 -18.42 -0.48
N GLY A 200 -1.34 -17.93 -0.73
CA GLY A 200 -1.08 -16.76 -1.59
C GLY A 200 -0.87 -15.43 -0.84
N CYS A 201 -0.21 -15.45 0.32
CA CYS A 201 0.39 -14.27 0.94
C CYS A 201 1.69 -13.81 0.26
N ILE A 202 2.20 -12.66 0.69
CA ILE A 202 3.56 -12.17 0.38
C ILE A 202 4.41 -12.40 1.65
N PRO A 203 5.36 -13.35 1.64
CA PRO A 203 6.08 -13.74 2.84
C PRO A 203 7.15 -12.71 3.20
N ALA A 204 7.17 -12.28 4.46
CA ALA A 204 8.25 -11.48 4.99
C ALA A 204 9.60 -12.21 4.90
N LEU A 205 10.67 -11.45 4.78
CA LEU A 205 12.04 -11.94 4.82
C LEU A 205 12.65 -11.59 6.17
N ASP A 206 12.68 -12.56 7.09
CA ASP A 206 13.20 -12.35 8.44
C ASP A 206 14.68 -12.76 8.51
N ASP A 207 15.50 -11.88 9.09
CA ASP A 207 16.92 -12.09 9.34
C ASP A 207 17.69 -12.63 8.13
N PRO A 208 17.53 -12.03 6.93
CA PRO A 208 18.21 -12.51 5.75
C PRO A 208 19.73 -12.46 5.93
N ALA A 209 20.42 -13.41 5.30
CA ALA A 209 21.87 -13.38 5.23
C ALA A 209 22.32 -12.09 4.52
N LEU A 210 23.39 -11.49 5.02
CA LEU A 210 24.01 -10.30 4.42
C LEU A 210 25.40 -10.66 3.92
N THR A 211 25.75 -10.21 2.72
CA THR A 211 27.09 -10.35 2.14
C THR A 211 27.79 -8.99 2.07
N ALA A 212 29.12 -8.99 2.07
CA ALA A 212 29.89 -7.75 1.90
C ALA A 212 29.70 -7.17 0.49
N ALA A 213 29.79 -5.85 0.33
CA ALA A 213 29.71 -5.17 -0.97
C ALA A 213 30.58 -5.80 -2.07
N ALA A 214 31.81 -6.23 -1.75
CA ALA A 214 32.70 -6.89 -2.70
C ALA A 214 32.17 -8.22 -3.26
N GLN A 215 31.20 -8.85 -2.58
CA GLN A 215 30.52 -10.07 -3.01
C GLN A 215 29.14 -9.77 -3.65
N GLY A 216 28.75 -8.49 -3.75
CA GLY A 216 27.49 -8.02 -4.30
C GLY A 216 27.48 -7.84 -5.83
N ASN A 217 28.48 -8.34 -6.56
CA ASN A 217 28.59 -8.15 -8.02
C ASN A 217 27.51 -8.87 -8.83
N TRP A 218 26.71 -9.71 -8.19
CA TRP A 218 25.53 -10.34 -8.78
C TRP A 218 24.40 -9.33 -9.02
N TYR A 219 24.39 -8.22 -8.26
CA TYR A 219 23.47 -7.11 -8.45
C TYR A 219 24.15 -6.02 -9.28
N ALA A 220 23.54 -5.62 -10.39
CA ALA A 220 24.16 -4.64 -11.29
C ALA A 220 24.18 -3.24 -10.68
N ASP A 221 25.22 -2.48 -11.00
CA ASP A 221 25.53 -1.19 -10.35
C ASP A 221 24.47 -0.11 -10.63
N ASP A 222 23.77 -0.18 -11.75
CA ASP A 222 22.70 0.75 -12.14
C ASP A 222 21.35 0.41 -11.51
N ARG A 223 21.24 -0.70 -10.77
CA ARG A 223 19.97 -1.16 -10.19
C ARG A 223 19.69 -0.53 -8.83
N THR A 224 18.42 -0.29 -8.57
CA THR A 224 17.96 0.39 -7.36
C THR A 224 18.15 -0.46 -6.10
N VAL A 225 18.76 0.14 -5.08
CA VAL A 225 18.77 -0.37 -3.71
C VAL A 225 18.08 0.62 -2.79
N PHE A 226 17.53 0.09 -1.71
CA PHE A 226 17.13 0.88 -0.55
C PHE A 226 18.24 0.77 0.49
N GLY A 227 18.91 1.89 0.78
CA GLY A 227 20.01 1.97 1.73
C GLY A 227 19.55 2.44 3.10
N ILE A 228 20.01 1.77 4.15
CA ILE A 228 19.79 2.15 5.55
C ILE A 228 21.13 2.21 6.26
N VAL A 229 21.32 3.23 7.12
CA VAL A 229 22.46 3.32 8.04
C VAL A 229 21.94 3.45 9.46
N VAL A 230 22.36 2.54 10.34
CA VAL A 230 22.06 2.61 11.78
C VAL A 230 23.33 2.33 12.57
N ASN A 231 23.69 3.23 13.49
CA ASN A 231 24.90 3.13 14.32
C ASN A 231 26.16 2.81 13.47
N ASP A 232 26.37 3.58 12.41
CA ASP A 232 27.46 3.45 11.43
C ASP A 232 27.47 2.14 10.60
N GLU A 233 26.46 1.29 10.74
CA GLU A 233 26.31 0.08 9.93
C GLU A 233 25.38 0.33 8.73
N ALA A 234 25.95 0.26 7.53
CA ALA A 234 25.23 0.42 6.26
C ALA A 234 24.78 -0.92 5.68
N VAL A 235 23.51 -1.02 5.26
CA VAL A 235 22.94 -2.19 4.58
C VAL A 235 22.11 -1.74 3.39
N ALA A 236 22.29 -2.42 2.26
CA ALA A 236 21.51 -2.25 1.04
C ALA A 236 20.50 -3.39 0.85
N PHE A 237 19.27 -3.02 0.50
CA PHE A 237 18.17 -3.92 0.17
C PHE A 237 17.85 -3.82 -1.33
N PRO A 238 18.19 -4.84 -2.14
CA PRO A 238 17.91 -4.86 -3.58
C PRO A 238 16.42 -4.73 -3.89
N LYS A 239 16.05 -3.82 -4.79
CA LYS A 239 14.63 -3.55 -5.13
C LYS A 239 13.90 -4.82 -5.54
N HIS A 240 14.49 -5.66 -6.40
CA HIS A 240 13.81 -6.88 -6.88
C HIS A 240 13.51 -7.90 -5.76
N GLN A 241 14.28 -7.89 -4.65
CA GLN A 241 14.02 -8.78 -3.53
C GLN A 241 12.91 -8.21 -2.67
N MET A 242 12.94 -6.89 -2.46
CA MET A 242 11.88 -6.17 -1.77
C MET A 242 10.55 -6.22 -2.53
N GLU A 243 10.53 -6.28 -3.85
CA GLU A 243 9.31 -6.47 -4.64
C GLU A 243 8.68 -7.85 -4.47
N VAL A 244 9.46 -8.85 -4.07
CA VAL A 244 8.97 -10.22 -3.81
C VAL A 244 8.53 -10.39 -2.36
N HIS A 245 9.20 -9.74 -1.41
CA HIS A 245 8.97 -9.93 0.02
C HIS A 245 8.17 -8.82 0.68
N GLU A 246 8.33 -7.59 0.20
CA GLU A 246 7.64 -6.37 0.63
C GLU A 246 7.68 -6.06 2.14
N MET A 247 8.40 -6.87 2.93
CA MET A 247 8.57 -6.77 4.37
C MET A 247 9.84 -7.49 4.75
N VAL A 248 10.76 -6.81 5.43
CA VAL A 248 11.97 -7.40 6.01
C VAL A 248 11.98 -7.13 7.51
N ASN A 249 12.34 -8.11 8.33
CA ASN A 249 12.67 -7.88 9.74
C ASN A 249 14.14 -8.25 9.96
N ILE A 250 14.96 -7.32 10.43
CA ILE A 250 16.41 -7.52 10.51
C ILE A 250 17.04 -6.69 11.64
N THR A 251 18.21 -7.11 12.11
CA THR A 251 19.02 -6.31 13.05
C THR A 251 20.17 -5.63 12.31
N ILE A 252 20.26 -4.30 12.42
CA ILE A 252 21.32 -3.45 11.82
C ILE A 252 21.88 -2.55 12.91
N GLY A 253 23.20 -2.48 13.07
CA GLY A 253 23.83 -1.60 14.06
C GLY A 253 23.40 -1.93 15.50
N GLY A 254 23.00 -3.18 15.76
CA GLY A 254 22.45 -3.63 17.04
C GLY A 254 20.99 -3.23 17.31
N ARG A 255 20.29 -2.60 16.35
CA ARG A 255 18.87 -2.22 16.46
C ARG A 255 17.97 -3.13 15.64
N ARG A 256 16.80 -3.50 16.17
CA ARG A 256 15.78 -4.26 15.42
C ARG A 256 14.97 -3.34 14.52
N ILE A 257 14.86 -3.70 13.26
CA ILE A 257 14.15 -2.96 12.23
C ILE A 257 13.10 -3.84 11.57
N GLY A 258 11.91 -3.26 11.37
CA GLY A 258 10.91 -3.74 10.43
C GLY A 258 10.84 -2.81 9.23
N MET A 259 11.05 -3.33 8.02
CA MET A 259 11.16 -2.56 6.79
C MET A 259 10.07 -2.98 5.79
N PRO A 260 8.90 -2.32 5.79
CA PRO A 260 7.92 -2.48 4.74
C PRO A 260 8.40 -1.82 3.44
N TYR A 261 8.11 -2.46 2.31
CA TYR A 261 8.16 -1.84 0.98
C TYR A 261 6.80 -2.00 0.30
N CYS A 262 6.05 -0.89 0.21
CA CYS A 262 4.81 -0.84 -0.55
C CYS A 262 5.14 -0.65 -2.04
N THR A 263 5.12 -1.73 -2.81
CA THR A 263 5.39 -1.70 -4.26
C THR A 263 4.41 -0.79 -5.01
N LEU A 264 3.15 -0.71 -4.54
CA LEU A 264 2.11 0.17 -5.10
C LEU A 264 2.38 1.65 -4.84
N CYS A 265 3.13 1.96 -3.77
CA CYS A 265 3.35 3.32 -3.30
C CYS A 265 4.75 3.83 -3.64
N GLY A 266 5.63 3.00 -4.21
CA GLY A 266 7.06 3.31 -4.33
C GLY A 266 7.73 3.62 -2.99
N ALA A 267 7.19 3.11 -1.87
CA ALA A 267 7.56 3.56 -0.52
C ALA A 267 8.25 2.46 0.28
N ALA A 268 9.56 2.60 0.47
CA ALA A 268 10.36 1.78 1.39
C ALA A 268 10.60 2.57 2.67
N GLN A 269 10.19 2.01 3.81
CA GLN A 269 10.29 2.66 5.12
C GLN A 269 11.01 1.75 6.09
N ALA A 270 11.63 2.32 7.13
CA ALA A 270 12.34 1.56 8.15
C ALA A 270 11.86 1.98 9.54
N TYR A 271 11.37 1.02 10.31
CA TYR A 271 10.86 1.25 11.66
C TYR A 271 11.71 0.55 12.70
N LEU A 272 12.15 1.27 13.74
CA LEU A 272 12.83 0.69 14.89
C LEU A 272 11.78 -0.03 15.76
N THR A 273 11.76 -1.36 15.71
CA THR A 273 10.78 -2.17 16.46
C THR A 273 11.27 -2.55 17.85
N ASP A 274 12.54 -2.32 18.16
CA ASP A 274 13.08 -2.43 19.53
C ASP A 274 12.90 -1.17 20.37
N ALA A 275 12.47 -0.05 19.76
CA ALA A 275 12.19 1.22 20.43
C ALA A 275 10.79 1.22 21.08
N VAL A 276 10.46 0.17 21.82
CA VAL A 276 9.16 -0.01 22.49
C VAL A 276 9.29 0.13 24.01
N LEU A 277 8.17 0.35 24.69
CA LEU A 277 8.13 0.47 26.15
C LEU A 277 8.58 -0.83 26.83
N ASP A 278 9.18 -0.71 28.02
CA ASP A 278 9.60 -1.86 28.83
C ASP A 278 8.44 -2.85 29.05
N GLY A 279 8.67 -4.12 28.74
CA GLY A 279 7.68 -5.20 28.87
C GLY A 279 6.80 -5.43 27.64
N VAL A 280 6.92 -4.59 26.60
CA VAL A 280 6.34 -4.85 25.28
C VAL A 280 7.30 -5.75 24.51
N GLU A 281 6.81 -6.90 24.03
CA GLU A 281 7.59 -7.76 23.14
C GLU A 281 7.86 -7.03 21.81
N THR A 282 9.06 -7.19 21.27
CA THR A 282 9.49 -6.55 20.02
C THR A 282 8.55 -6.95 18.88
N PRO A 283 7.86 -5.98 18.24
CA PRO A 283 6.96 -6.28 17.13
C PRO A 283 7.67 -6.97 15.97
N VAL A 284 6.99 -7.94 15.37
CA VAL A 284 7.41 -8.67 14.18
C VAL A 284 6.45 -8.31 13.06
N LEU A 285 6.91 -7.45 12.14
CA LEU A 285 6.03 -6.88 11.13
C LEU A 285 5.74 -7.89 10.02
N ARG A 286 4.48 -7.87 9.56
CA ARG A 286 3.93 -8.76 8.54
C ARG A 286 2.98 -8.03 7.60
N THR A 287 2.75 -8.66 6.44
CA THR A 287 1.76 -8.23 5.46
C THR A 287 0.36 -8.68 5.90
N SER A 288 -0.59 -7.76 6.07
CA SER A 288 -1.99 -8.15 6.34
C SER A 288 -2.74 -8.63 5.10
N GLY A 289 -2.30 -8.22 3.91
CA GLY A 289 -3.04 -8.37 2.64
C GLY A 289 -4.14 -7.33 2.43
N LEU A 290 -4.40 -6.48 3.42
CA LEU A 290 -5.30 -5.34 3.33
C LEU A 290 -4.56 -4.10 2.81
N LEU A 291 -5.32 -3.23 2.14
CA LEU A 291 -4.86 -1.93 1.65
C LEU A 291 -5.75 -0.82 2.20
N SER A 292 -5.16 0.34 2.46
CA SER A 292 -5.87 1.60 2.71
C SER A 292 -5.39 2.63 1.71
N ARG A 293 -6.28 3.11 0.82
CA ARG A 293 -5.93 4.06 -0.26
C ARG A 293 -4.72 3.61 -1.09
N SER A 294 -4.75 2.38 -1.60
CA SER A 294 -3.64 1.68 -2.29
C SER A 294 -2.37 1.45 -1.46
N ASN A 295 -2.28 1.98 -0.23
CA ASN A 295 -1.17 1.72 0.66
C ASN A 295 -1.36 0.43 1.44
N LYS A 296 -0.29 -0.33 1.58
CA LYS A 296 -0.28 -1.58 2.32
C LYS A 296 -0.60 -1.33 3.78
N VAL A 297 -1.42 -2.20 4.38
CA VAL A 297 -1.63 -2.25 5.82
C VAL A 297 -0.72 -3.35 6.38
N MET A 298 0.16 -2.99 7.32
CA MET A 298 1.00 -3.94 8.03
C MET A 298 0.44 -4.23 9.41
N TYR A 299 0.87 -5.33 10.01
CA TYR A 299 0.49 -5.68 11.38
C TYR A 299 1.65 -6.35 12.11
N ASP A 300 1.57 -6.39 13.44
CA ASP A 300 2.49 -7.13 14.29
C ASP A 300 1.97 -8.55 14.54
N LEU A 301 2.80 -9.55 14.24
CA LEU A 301 2.49 -10.96 14.45
C LEU A 301 2.32 -11.31 15.94
N VAL A 302 3.01 -10.61 16.85
CA VAL A 302 3.01 -10.94 18.28
C VAL A 302 1.68 -10.56 18.93
N THR A 303 1.24 -9.32 18.71
CA THR A 303 0.06 -8.75 19.37
C THR A 303 -1.18 -8.71 18.47
N GLN A 304 -1.04 -8.99 17.18
CA GLN A 304 -2.07 -8.79 16.15
C GLN A 304 -2.51 -7.32 16.00
N SER A 305 -1.70 -6.38 16.49
CA SER A 305 -1.96 -4.94 16.33
C SER A 305 -1.69 -4.50 14.89
N VAL A 306 -2.66 -3.81 14.28
CA VAL A 306 -2.52 -3.25 12.93
C VAL A 306 -1.78 -1.91 13.01
N PHE A 307 -0.95 -1.63 12.01
CA PHE A 307 -0.25 -0.36 11.89
C PHE A 307 -0.62 0.36 10.59
N ASN A 308 -0.72 1.68 10.68
CA ASN A 308 -0.64 2.53 9.49
C ASN A 308 0.82 2.55 9.00
N THR A 309 1.07 1.98 7.82
CA THR A 309 2.42 1.82 7.28
C THR A 309 3.16 3.13 7.02
N PHE A 310 2.49 4.23 6.65
CA PHE A 310 3.16 5.53 6.42
C PHE A 310 3.55 6.23 7.73
N THR A 311 2.69 6.16 8.73
CA THR A 311 2.86 6.91 9.99
C THR A 311 3.55 6.11 11.10
N GLY A 312 3.61 4.77 10.99
CA GLY A 312 4.13 3.88 12.04
C GLY A 312 3.24 3.78 13.27
N ARG A 313 2.04 4.37 13.25
CA ARG A 313 1.08 4.36 14.37
C ARG A 313 0.32 3.04 14.42
N ALA A 314 0.25 2.43 15.60
CA ALA A 314 -0.68 1.34 15.87
C ALA A 314 -2.13 1.87 15.82
N LEU A 315 -2.99 1.15 15.09
CA LEU A 315 -4.40 1.49 14.87
C LEU A 315 -5.36 0.54 15.56
N SER A 316 -4.90 -0.62 16.02
CA SER A 316 -5.72 -1.59 16.74
C SER A 316 -4.87 -2.40 17.72
N GLY A 317 -5.53 -3.12 18.61
CA GLY A 317 -4.93 -4.10 19.50
C GLY A 317 -4.07 -3.49 20.61
N PRO A 318 -3.33 -4.34 21.34
CA PRO A 318 -2.58 -3.93 22.53
C PRO A 318 -1.56 -2.80 22.31
N LEU A 319 -1.05 -2.64 21.08
CA LEU A 319 -0.09 -1.59 20.77
C LEU A 319 -0.79 -0.23 20.53
N GLU A 320 -2.05 -0.22 20.11
CA GLU A 320 -2.86 1.00 20.04
C GLU A 320 -3.27 1.46 21.45
N ASP A 321 -3.61 0.53 22.35
CA ASP A 321 -4.00 0.83 23.74
C ASP A 321 -2.91 1.63 24.50
N ILE A 322 -1.64 1.37 24.18
CA ILE A 322 -0.48 2.09 24.75
C ILE A 322 -0.04 3.29 23.90
N GLY A 323 -0.73 3.57 22.80
CA GLY A 323 -0.48 4.67 21.89
C GLY A 323 0.82 4.56 21.10
N LEU A 324 1.29 3.34 20.79
CA LEU A 324 2.58 3.13 20.15
C LEU A 324 2.64 3.77 18.75
N VAL A 325 3.72 4.51 18.52
CA VAL A 325 4.15 4.98 17.20
C VAL A 325 5.59 4.55 17.04
N LEU A 326 5.86 3.74 16.01
CA LEU A 326 7.21 3.26 15.73
C LEU A 326 8.11 4.41 15.27
N GLU A 327 9.30 4.50 15.84
CA GLU A 327 10.34 5.44 15.41
C GLU A 327 10.83 5.05 14.01
N GLN A 328 11.00 6.04 13.13
CA GLN A 328 11.49 5.82 11.76
C GLN A 328 13.00 6.03 11.66
N ALA A 329 13.65 5.22 10.85
CA ALA A 329 14.99 5.47 10.34
C ALA A 329 14.91 5.94 8.87
N THR A 330 15.93 6.65 8.41
CA THR A 330 16.03 7.10 7.02
C THR A 330 16.23 5.92 6.08
N VAL A 331 15.48 5.91 4.97
CA VAL A 331 15.71 5.02 3.83
C VAL A 331 16.12 5.87 2.64
N VAL A 332 17.28 5.57 2.07
CA VAL A 332 17.83 6.25 0.89
C VAL A 332 17.56 5.38 -0.34
N VAL A 333 16.87 5.92 -1.35
CA VAL A 333 16.78 5.28 -2.66
C VAL A 333 18.02 5.64 -3.46
N SER A 334 18.74 4.63 -3.96
CA SER A 334 20.04 4.80 -4.61
C SER A 334 20.21 3.78 -5.72
N THR A 335 21.19 3.97 -6.61
CA THR A 335 21.74 2.85 -7.39
C THR A 335 22.73 2.06 -6.53
N TRP A 336 22.93 0.76 -6.81
CA TRP A 336 23.91 -0.05 -6.08
C TRP A 336 25.34 0.51 -6.21
N GLY A 337 25.66 1.02 -7.41
CA GLY A 337 26.92 1.68 -7.75
C GLY A 337 27.25 2.85 -6.83
N GLU A 338 26.33 3.81 -6.75
CA GLU A 338 26.52 5.03 -5.96
C GLU A 338 26.47 4.72 -4.45
N TRP A 339 25.61 3.79 -4.02
CA TRP A 339 25.52 3.39 -2.62
C TRP A 339 26.83 2.80 -2.11
N LYS A 340 27.42 1.83 -2.83
CA LYS A 340 28.66 1.17 -2.40
C LYS A 340 29.88 2.09 -2.54
N GLU A 341 29.85 3.11 -3.39
CA GLU A 341 30.88 4.14 -3.44
C GLU A 341 30.84 5.04 -2.21
N ALA A 342 29.64 5.46 -1.79
CA ALA A 342 29.45 6.28 -0.58
C ALA A 342 29.67 5.48 0.72
N HIS A 343 29.29 4.20 0.71
CA HIS A 343 29.33 3.29 1.87
C HIS A 343 30.17 2.03 1.55
N PRO A 344 31.51 2.11 1.45
CA PRO A 344 32.34 1.00 0.99
C PRO A 344 32.30 -0.24 1.89
N ASP A 345 32.00 -0.05 3.18
CA ASP A 345 31.85 -1.12 4.17
C ASP A 345 30.40 -1.67 4.25
N THR A 346 29.49 -1.18 3.38
CA THR A 346 28.10 -1.65 3.34
C THR A 346 28.01 -3.15 3.11
N ARG A 347 26.99 -3.74 3.69
CA ARG A 347 26.52 -5.07 3.31
C ARG A 347 25.33 -4.97 2.39
N ILE A 348 25.03 -6.05 1.67
CA ILE A 348 23.84 -6.20 0.83
C ILE A 348 23.12 -7.48 1.24
N VAL A 349 21.79 -7.50 1.16
CA VAL A 349 21.04 -8.77 1.31
C VAL A 349 21.61 -9.80 0.33
N ALA A 350 21.86 -11.02 0.80
CA ALA A 350 22.43 -12.08 -0.03
C ALA A 350 21.57 -12.36 -1.26
N GLU A 351 22.19 -12.77 -2.37
CA GLU A 351 21.52 -13.02 -3.67
C GLU A 351 20.28 -13.93 -3.52
N ASP A 352 20.36 -14.95 -2.67
CA ASP A 352 19.31 -15.93 -2.45
C ASP A 352 18.37 -15.59 -1.27
N GLY A 353 18.49 -14.37 -0.73
CA GLY A 353 17.80 -13.91 0.47
C GLY A 353 18.20 -14.67 1.74
N GLY A 354 19.19 -15.55 1.68
CA GLY A 354 19.50 -16.53 2.73
C GLY A 354 18.55 -17.73 2.77
N ILE A 355 17.66 -17.90 1.78
CA ILE A 355 16.63 -18.94 1.74
C ILE A 355 16.71 -19.83 0.49
N GLY A 356 17.79 -19.74 -0.31
CA GLY A 356 17.97 -20.55 -1.52
C GLY A 356 17.00 -20.23 -2.66
N ARG A 357 16.42 -19.02 -2.67
CA ARG A 357 15.50 -18.55 -3.71
C ARG A 357 16.26 -17.83 -4.82
N SER A 358 15.76 -17.87 -6.05
CA SER A 358 16.21 -16.97 -7.11
C SER A 358 15.17 -15.88 -7.33
N TYR A 359 15.63 -14.65 -7.57
CA TYR A 359 14.78 -13.48 -7.79
C TYR A 359 14.87 -13.06 -9.25
N PRO A 360 13.74 -12.88 -9.95
CA PRO A 360 13.73 -12.22 -11.25
C PRO A 360 14.28 -10.81 -11.13
N ASP A 361 14.90 -10.34 -12.19
CA ASP A 361 15.50 -9.01 -12.23
C ASP A 361 14.45 -7.88 -12.15
N ASP A 362 13.28 -8.12 -12.72
CA ASP A 362 12.13 -7.21 -12.67
C ASP A 362 10.86 -8.05 -12.47
N PRO A 363 10.49 -8.37 -11.22
CA PRO A 363 9.36 -9.24 -10.92
C PRO A 363 8.00 -8.57 -11.12
N LEU A 364 7.94 -7.23 -11.19
CA LEU A 364 6.70 -6.48 -11.35
C LEU A 364 6.49 -5.94 -12.76
N ASP A 365 7.55 -5.74 -13.55
CA ASP A 365 7.47 -5.19 -14.91
C ASP A 365 6.68 -3.86 -14.90
N GLY A 366 6.00 -3.50 -15.99
CA GLY A 366 5.17 -2.29 -16.07
C GLY A 366 3.80 -2.36 -15.38
N ARG A 367 3.64 -3.14 -14.28
CA ARG A 367 2.34 -3.40 -13.62
C ARG A 367 1.55 -2.12 -13.29
N ASP A 368 2.24 -1.08 -12.84
CA ASP A 368 1.65 0.17 -12.37
C ASP A 368 2.15 1.42 -13.13
N ASP A 369 2.64 1.25 -14.36
CA ASP A 369 3.15 2.36 -15.21
C ASP A 369 2.09 3.44 -15.53
N PHE A 370 0.80 3.10 -15.37
CA PHE A 370 -0.33 3.98 -15.70
C PHE A 370 -1.04 4.54 -14.46
N GLY A 371 -0.40 4.51 -13.29
CA GLY A 371 -0.94 5.03 -12.05
C GLY A 371 -1.39 3.95 -11.06
N PRO A 372 -2.06 4.38 -9.96
CA PRO A 372 -2.52 3.46 -8.93
C PRO A 372 -3.52 2.44 -9.47
N ILE A 373 -3.21 1.15 -9.28
CA ILE A 373 -4.09 0.03 -9.67
C ILE A 373 -5.08 -0.37 -8.57
N PHE A 374 -5.11 0.39 -7.47
CA PHE A 374 -6.06 0.27 -6.37
C PHE A 374 -6.67 1.64 -6.03
N PRO A 375 -7.84 1.68 -5.38
CA PRO A 375 -8.50 2.94 -5.05
C PRO A 375 -7.63 3.83 -4.15
N ILE A 376 -7.54 5.12 -4.48
CA ILE A 376 -6.83 6.16 -3.73
C ILE A 376 -7.73 7.34 -3.35
N GLY A 377 -8.93 7.43 -3.94
CA GLY A 377 -9.80 8.61 -3.86
C GLY A 377 -9.34 9.72 -4.80
N GLN A 378 -9.66 10.96 -4.44
CA GLN A 378 -9.24 12.12 -5.21
C GLN A 378 -7.74 12.36 -5.05
N PRO A 379 -6.92 12.26 -6.12
CA PRO A 379 -5.50 12.55 -6.02
C PRO A 379 -5.25 14.05 -5.79
N ASP A 380 -4.18 14.35 -5.07
CA ASP A 380 -3.71 15.73 -4.90
C ASP A 380 -3.05 16.23 -6.19
N SER A 381 -3.64 17.27 -6.80
CA SER A 381 -3.24 17.76 -8.12
C SER A 381 -1.98 18.63 -8.13
N ARG A 382 -1.32 18.86 -6.97
CA ARG A 382 -0.07 19.64 -6.91
C ARG A 382 1.09 18.97 -7.64
N LEU A 383 1.09 17.64 -7.74
CA LEU A 383 2.06 16.86 -8.52
C LEU A 383 1.35 15.69 -9.22
N PRO A 384 1.96 15.11 -10.28
CA PRO A 384 1.50 13.83 -10.83
C PRO A 384 1.43 12.75 -9.75
N ALA A 385 0.44 11.87 -9.83
CA ALA A 385 0.17 10.87 -8.79
C ALA A 385 1.41 10.03 -8.42
N GLN A 386 2.18 9.57 -9.40
CA GLN A 386 3.39 8.76 -9.21
C GLN A 386 4.70 9.57 -9.21
N ALA A 387 4.64 10.90 -9.08
CA ALA A 387 5.86 11.68 -8.87
C ALA A 387 6.54 11.20 -7.58
N ALA A 388 7.82 10.83 -7.66
CA ALA A 388 8.59 10.45 -6.49
C ALA A 388 8.86 11.69 -5.62
N VAL A 389 8.57 11.58 -4.32
CA VAL A 389 8.83 12.63 -3.34
C VAL A 389 9.62 12.06 -2.17
N VAL A 390 10.58 12.84 -1.66
CA VAL A 390 11.17 12.60 -0.34
C VAL A 390 10.22 13.20 0.69
N GLY A 391 9.59 12.33 1.48
CA GLY A 391 8.72 12.69 2.59
C GLY A 391 9.50 12.88 3.88
N VAL A 392 9.19 13.95 4.62
CA VAL A 392 9.82 14.29 5.91
C VAL A 392 8.77 14.77 6.89
N ILE A 393 8.81 14.28 8.13
CA ILE A 393 8.06 14.89 9.24
C ILE A 393 9.01 15.82 10.00
N GLY A 394 8.78 17.12 9.93
CA GLY A 394 9.62 18.12 10.58
C GLY A 394 9.63 17.98 12.11
N PRO A 395 10.60 18.62 12.80
CA PRO A 395 10.66 18.58 14.27
C PRO A 395 9.43 19.17 14.97
N ASP A 396 8.66 20.00 14.29
CA ASP A 396 7.39 20.57 14.74
C ASP A 396 6.17 19.66 14.44
N GLY A 397 6.41 18.47 13.87
CA GLY A 397 5.39 17.52 13.44
C GLY A 397 4.76 17.83 12.08
N ARG A 398 5.18 18.89 11.38
CA ARG A 398 4.62 19.24 10.08
C ARG A 398 5.16 18.32 8.99
N PRO A 399 4.29 17.66 8.19
CA PRO A 399 4.75 16.90 7.04
C PRO A 399 5.23 17.81 5.91
N MET A 400 6.28 17.38 5.22
CA MET A 400 6.90 18.06 4.09
C MET A 400 7.21 17.06 2.99
N ALA A 401 7.14 17.51 1.74
CA ALA A 401 7.52 16.73 0.58
C ALA A 401 8.45 17.53 -0.34
N PHE A 402 9.42 16.85 -0.93
CA PHE A 402 10.32 17.39 -1.93
C PHE A 402 10.26 16.49 -3.16
N ALA A 403 9.92 17.03 -4.34
CA ALA A 403 9.97 16.25 -5.58
C ALA A 403 11.41 15.76 -5.80
N ALA A 404 11.62 14.44 -5.75
CA ALA A 404 12.94 13.83 -5.58
C ALA A 404 13.89 14.16 -6.74
N GLU A 405 13.42 13.98 -7.98
CA GLU A 405 14.19 14.29 -9.20
C GLU A 405 14.57 15.78 -9.25
N GLN A 406 13.60 16.67 -9.03
CA GLN A 406 13.84 18.11 -9.05
C GLN A 406 14.78 18.57 -7.93
N ALA A 407 14.67 17.99 -6.74
CA ALA A 407 15.57 18.25 -5.62
C ALA A 407 17.01 17.80 -5.93
N ALA A 408 17.17 16.61 -6.53
CA ALA A 408 18.46 16.09 -6.96
C ALA A 408 19.10 17.00 -8.02
N ASP A 409 18.35 17.47 -9.01
CA ASP A 409 18.81 18.41 -10.05
C ASP A 409 19.29 19.75 -9.47
N GLU A 410 18.56 20.30 -8.50
CA GLU A 410 18.95 21.53 -7.81
C GLU A 410 20.28 21.35 -7.04
N LEU A 411 20.41 20.24 -6.32
CA LEU A 411 21.63 19.91 -5.57
C LEU A 411 22.83 19.69 -6.51
N ALA A 412 22.63 18.97 -7.62
CA ALA A 412 23.66 18.76 -8.64
C ALA A 412 24.14 20.07 -9.27
N ALA A 413 23.26 21.07 -9.36
CA ALA A 413 23.60 22.42 -9.82
C ALA A 413 24.14 23.34 -8.71
N GLY A 414 24.41 22.81 -7.51
CA GLY A 414 24.98 23.55 -6.38
C GLY A 414 23.99 24.49 -5.68
N ARG A 415 22.68 24.30 -5.87
CA ARG A 415 21.62 25.09 -5.22
C ARG A 415 21.14 24.36 -3.97
N ALA A 416 20.73 25.12 -2.96
CA ALA A 416 20.23 24.57 -1.71
C ALA A 416 18.76 24.14 -1.83
N VAL A 417 18.43 22.97 -1.30
CA VAL A 417 17.06 22.45 -1.21
C VAL A 417 16.64 22.52 0.25
N MET A 418 15.79 23.49 0.58
CA MET A 418 15.39 23.78 1.96
C MET A 418 13.91 24.13 2.04
N LEU A 419 13.22 23.61 3.06
CA LEU A 419 11.84 23.94 3.39
C LEU A 419 11.65 23.90 4.91
N ASN A 420 11.10 24.98 5.49
CA ASN A 420 10.74 25.07 6.91
C ASN A 420 11.84 24.60 7.90
N GLY A 421 13.11 24.91 7.61
CA GLY A 421 14.24 24.52 8.48
C GLY A 421 14.75 23.09 8.29
N VAL A 422 14.22 22.35 7.32
CA VAL A 422 14.76 21.08 6.83
C VAL A 422 15.57 21.34 5.56
N THR A 423 16.73 20.70 5.45
CA THR A 423 17.62 20.74 4.29
C THR A 423 17.79 19.34 3.72
N LEU A 424 17.66 19.18 2.40
CA LEU A 424 18.05 17.93 1.74
C LEU A 424 19.51 17.97 1.30
N MET A 425 20.20 16.84 1.44
CA MET A 425 21.55 16.63 0.89
C MET A 425 21.64 15.25 0.24
N THR A 426 22.61 15.10 -0.66
CA THR A 426 22.86 13.84 -1.35
C THR A 426 23.64 12.85 -0.48
N ASP A 427 23.26 11.57 -0.52
CA ASP A 427 24.02 10.46 0.04
C ASP A 427 23.94 9.26 -0.91
N GLY A 428 25.08 8.83 -1.46
CA GLY A 428 25.13 7.74 -2.44
C GLY A 428 24.19 7.94 -3.64
N GLY A 429 24.05 9.15 -4.18
CA GLY A 429 23.12 9.42 -5.31
C GLY A 429 21.66 9.59 -4.90
N GLY A 430 21.27 9.16 -3.69
CA GLY A 430 19.96 9.41 -3.10
C GLY A 430 19.91 10.68 -2.24
N LEU A 431 18.80 10.88 -1.56
CA LEU A 431 18.52 12.08 -0.74
C LEU A 431 18.27 11.73 0.73
N ARG A 432 18.73 12.63 1.61
CA ARG A 432 18.50 12.57 3.07
C ARG A 432 18.12 13.95 3.59
N ALA A 433 17.49 13.99 4.77
CA ALA A 433 17.00 15.22 5.38
C ALA A 433 17.73 15.54 6.70
N TRP A 434 18.04 16.83 6.90
CA TRP A 434 18.65 17.36 8.13
C TRP A 434 17.88 18.55 8.67
N GLY A 435 17.75 18.60 10.00
CA GLY A 435 17.24 19.74 10.72
C GLY A 435 18.25 20.88 10.81
N ALA A 436 17.77 22.07 11.17
CA ALA A 436 18.61 23.25 11.36
C ALA A 436 19.65 23.12 12.50
N ASP A 437 19.45 22.17 13.41
CA ASP A 437 20.38 21.81 14.48
C ASP A 437 21.47 20.82 14.03
N GLY A 438 21.42 20.36 12.79
CA GLY A 438 22.33 19.37 12.22
C GLY A 438 21.97 17.92 12.55
N ALA A 439 20.87 17.67 13.26
CA ALA A 439 20.36 16.32 13.44
C ALA A 439 19.76 15.79 12.14
N GLU A 440 20.00 14.52 11.84
CA GLU A 440 19.30 13.85 10.75
C GLU A 440 17.81 13.71 11.13
N ILE A 441 16.94 13.91 10.15
CA ILE A 441 15.51 13.69 10.27
C ILE A 441 15.16 12.49 9.39
N ALA A 442 14.47 11.51 9.96
CA ALA A 442 14.02 10.34 9.22
C ALA A 442 13.22 10.76 7.98
N SER A 443 13.64 10.23 6.83
CA SER A 443 13.00 10.47 5.54
C SER A 443 12.93 9.20 4.72
N HIS A 444 11.97 9.14 3.80
CA HIS A 444 11.87 8.09 2.80
C HIS A 444 11.26 8.64 1.52
N GLU A 445 11.50 7.97 0.41
CA GLU A 445 10.79 8.26 -0.83
C GLU A 445 9.45 7.53 -0.90
N ALA A 446 8.47 8.15 -1.55
CA ALA A 446 7.19 7.56 -1.90
C ALA A 446 6.63 8.25 -3.16
N PHE A 447 5.68 7.60 -3.83
CA PHE A 447 4.82 8.26 -4.81
C PHE A 447 3.95 9.32 -4.13
N TRP A 448 3.78 10.44 -4.83
CA TRP A 448 3.05 11.61 -4.33
C TRP A 448 1.64 11.27 -3.83
N PHE A 449 0.88 10.49 -4.60
CA PHE A 449 -0.48 10.12 -4.21
C PHE A 449 -0.51 9.41 -2.86
N ALA A 450 0.50 8.60 -2.56
CA ALA A 450 0.54 7.87 -1.30
C ALA A 450 0.89 8.83 -0.17
N TRP A 451 1.97 9.61 -0.31
CA TRP A 451 2.38 10.59 0.70
C TRP A 451 1.26 11.59 1.02
N SER A 452 0.66 12.22 0.01
CA SER A 452 -0.36 13.26 0.19
C SER A 452 -1.64 12.73 0.85
N GLN A 453 -2.01 11.45 0.63
CA GLN A 453 -3.21 10.86 1.23
C GLN A 453 -3.08 10.61 2.73
N PHE A 454 -1.86 10.36 3.23
CA PHE A 454 -1.57 10.19 4.66
C PHE A 454 -1.09 11.48 5.32
N HIS A 455 -0.66 12.47 4.53
CA HIS A 455 -0.21 13.78 4.96
C HIS A 455 -0.85 14.91 4.12
N PRO A 456 -2.18 15.11 4.20
CA PRO A 456 -2.88 16.08 3.34
C PRO A 456 -2.41 17.52 3.53
N GLU A 457 -2.00 17.88 4.75
CA GLU A 457 -1.46 19.20 5.10
C GLU A 457 0.04 19.35 4.75
N THR A 458 0.60 18.45 3.93
CA THR A 458 2.02 18.48 3.60
C THR A 458 2.41 19.78 2.91
N ALA A 459 3.47 20.41 3.41
CA ALA A 459 4.10 21.53 2.73
C ALA A 459 4.96 20.96 1.59
N LEU A 460 4.69 21.40 0.36
CA LEU A 460 5.43 20.97 -0.82
C LEU A 460 6.55 21.98 -1.10
N TRP A 461 7.78 21.49 -1.20
CA TRP A 461 8.91 22.32 -1.63
C TRP A 461 8.81 22.63 -3.12
N THR A 462 9.13 23.88 -3.46
CA THR A 462 9.24 24.37 -4.84
C THR A 462 10.60 25.02 -5.02
N PRO A 463 11.30 24.80 -6.15
CA PRO A 463 12.55 25.49 -6.43
C PRO A 463 12.38 27.01 -6.42
N LEU A 464 13.46 27.72 -6.07
CA LEU A 464 13.48 29.17 -6.12
C LEU A 464 13.37 29.65 -7.58
N GLY A 465 12.31 30.39 -7.89
CA GLY A 465 12.12 31.02 -9.21
C GLY A 465 11.01 30.42 -10.08
N GLN A 466 10.17 29.53 -9.53
CA GLN A 466 8.86 29.17 -10.10
C GLN A 466 7.72 29.84 -9.33
#